data_AF-A0A450VG44-F1
#
_entry.id   AF-A0A450VG44-F1
#
_cell.length_a   1.000
_cell.length_b   1.000
_cell.length_c   1.000
_cell.angle_alpha   90.00
_cell.angle_beta   90.00
_cell.angle_gamma   90.00
#
_symmetry.space_group_name_H-M   'P 1'
#
loop_
_entity.id
_entity.type
_entity.pdbx_description
1 polymer ?
#
loop_
_entity_poly.entity_id
_entity_poly.type
_entity_poly.pdbx_seq_one_letter_code
_entity_poly.pdbx_strand_id
1 'polypeptide(L)'
;KTLLGFFRWFGKKRTASLQYICSDMWKPYLKVIARKAGNALHILDRFHIMAHMSKAIDEVRAKETKELKEQGLEPVLTRSRWLLLKRPENLTEKQGSKLAELL
;
A
#
# COMPACT_ATOMS: atom_id res chain seq x y z
N LYS A 1 13.98 6.57 -20.99
CA LYS A 1 12.84 7.32 -21.58
C LYS A 1 11.95 7.79 -20.42
N THR A 2 11.51 9.06 -20.39
CA THR A 2 10.71 9.62 -19.27
C THR A 2 9.22 9.57 -19.57
N LEU A 3 8.37 9.66 -18.53
CA LEU A 3 6.92 9.75 -18.69
C LEU A 3 6.48 10.98 -19.53
N LEU A 4 7.25 12.08 -19.46
CA LEU A 4 7.04 13.22 -20.35
C LEU A 4 7.33 12.91 -21.81
N GLY A 5 8.39 12.14 -22.08
CA GLY A 5 8.70 11.64 -23.42
C GLY A 5 7.57 10.75 -23.96
N PHE A 6 7.00 9.90 -23.11
CA PHE A 6 5.82 9.12 -23.45
C PHE A 6 4.65 10.02 -23.88
N PHE A 7 4.24 11.01 -23.09
CA PHE A 7 3.12 11.89 -23.47
C PHE A 7 3.40 12.75 -24.72
N ARG A 8 4.66 13.10 -25.00
CA ARG A 8 5.04 13.77 -26.26
C ARG A 8 4.79 12.86 -27.46
N TRP A 9 5.25 11.61 -27.38
CA TRP A 9 5.02 10.60 -28.42
C TRP A 9 3.55 10.21 -28.52
N PHE A 10 2.86 10.06 -27.38
CA PHE A 10 1.45 9.68 -27.31
C PHE A 10 0.56 10.75 -27.94
N GLY A 11 0.87 12.02 -27.72
CA GLY A 11 0.24 13.13 -28.42
C GLY A 11 -1.16 13.47 -27.88
N LYS A 12 -1.58 14.72 -28.11
CA LYS A 12 -2.75 15.32 -27.46
C LYS A 12 -4.06 14.56 -27.73
N LYS A 13 -4.30 14.12 -28.98
CA LYS A 13 -5.53 13.43 -29.37
C LYS A 13 -5.73 12.13 -28.57
N ARG A 14 -4.70 11.28 -28.50
CA ARG A 14 -4.76 10.02 -27.74
C ARG A 14 -4.79 10.25 -26.23
N THR A 15 -4.10 11.27 -25.74
CA THR A 15 -4.17 11.63 -24.32
C THR A 15 -5.59 12.05 -23.91
N ALA A 16 -6.28 12.82 -24.74
CA ALA A 16 -7.66 13.25 -24.47
C ALA A 16 -8.67 12.08 -24.44
N SER A 17 -8.36 10.95 -25.08
CA SER A 17 -9.20 9.74 -25.02
C SER A 17 -8.90 8.82 -23.85
N LEU A 18 -7.89 9.14 -23.01
CA LEU A 18 -7.61 8.34 -21.82
C LEU A 18 -8.73 8.54 -20.80
N GLN A 19 -9.32 7.43 -20.36
CA GLN A 19 -10.31 7.43 -19.28
C GLN A 19 -9.71 7.05 -17.94
N TYR A 20 -8.70 6.17 -17.94
CA TYR A 20 -8.07 5.65 -16.73
C TYR A 20 -6.55 5.61 -16.88
N ILE A 21 -5.85 5.95 -15.81
CA ILE A 21 -4.40 5.79 -15.70
C ILE A 21 -4.10 5.09 -14.38
N CYS A 22 -3.41 3.95 -14.43
CA CYS A 22 -2.85 3.31 -13.25
C CYS A 22 -1.35 3.62 -13.16
N SER A 23 -0.88 4.12 -12.03
CA SER A 23 0.55 4.30 -11.79
C SER A 23 0.94 4.03 -10.35
N ASP A 24 2.26 3.91 -10.11
CA ASP A 24 2.80 4.05 -8.77
C ASP A 24 2.50 5.43 -8.14
N MET A 25 2.88 5.60 -6.88
CA MET A 25 2.71 6.84 -6.12
C MET A 25 3.88 7.82 -6.26
N TRP A 26 4.78 7.63 -7.24
CA TRP A 26 5.95 8.46 -7.34
C TRP A 26 5.56 9.89 -7.71
N LYS A 27 5.93 10.84 -6.84
CA LYS A 27 5.52 12.26 -6.94
C LYS A 27 5.73 12.87 -8.35
N PRO A 28 6.82 12.59 -9.07
CA PRO A 28 6.99 13.02 -10.46
C PRO A 28 5.93 12.45 -11.43
N TYR A 29 5.50 11.20 -11.27
CA TYR A 29 4.42 10.64 -12.09
C TYR A 29 3.11 11.35 -11.84
N LEU A 30 2.73 11.52 -10.56
CA LEU A 30 1.51 12.24 -10.17
C LEU A 30 1.47 13.64 -10.82
N LYS A 31 2.58 14.39 -10.74
CA LYS A 31 2.71 15.72 -11.35
C LYS A 31 2.56 15.70 -12.87
N VAL A 32 3.16 14.71 -13.55
CA VAL A 32 3.11 14.62 -15.01
C VAL A 32 1.72 14.21 -15.48
N ILE A 33 1.10 13.24 -14.81
CA ILE A 33 -0.25 12.74 -15.13
C ILE A 33 -1.27 13.86 -14.93
N ALA A 34 -1.27 14.53 -13.77
CA ALA A 34 -2.16 15.66 -13.51
C ALA A 34 -2.04 16.76 -14.58
N ARG A 35 -0.82 17.02 -15.08
CA ARG A 35 -0.58 18.03 -16.12
C ARG A 35 -0.95 17.56 -17.53
N LYS A 36 -0.78 16.28 -17.86
CA LYS A 36 -0.90 15.79 -19.25
C LYS A 36 -2.24 15.13 -19.53
N ALA A 37 -2.82 14.44 -18.56
CA ALA A 37 -4.00 13.60 -18.71
C ALA A 37 -4.97 13.82 -17.54
N GLY A 38 -5.20 15.08 -17.14
CA GLY A 38 -6.11 15.43 -16.04
C GLY A 38 -7.58 15.06 -16.30
N ASN A 39 -7.93 14.68 -17.52
CA ASN A 39 -9.23 14.14 -17.90
C ASN A 39 -9.42 12.66 -17.50
N ALA A 40 -8.33 11.93 -17.27
CA ALA A 40 -8.40 10.52 -16.91
C ALA A 40 -8.50 10.36 -15.39
N LEU A 41 -9.27 9.37 -14.93
CA LEU A 41 -9.25 8.94 -13.54
C LEU A 41 -7.89 8.32 -13.22
N HIS A 42 -7.16 8.94 -12.29
CA HIS A 42 -5.87 8.46 -11.83
C HIS A 42 -6.05 7.47 -10.67
N ILE A 43 -5.76 6.21 -10.94
CA ILE A 43 -5.81 5.09 -10.00
C ILE A 43 -4.38 4.83 -9.52
N LEU A 44 -4.19 4.76 -8.20
CA LEU A 44 -2.91 4.35 -7.62
C LEU A 44 -2.80 2.83 -7.62
N ASP A 45 -1.62 2.34 -7.97
CA ASP A 45 -1.34 0.91 -8.01
C ASP A 45 -1.51 0.27 -6.62
N ARG A 46 -2.39 -0.74 -6.56
CA ARG A 46 -2.78 -1.43 -5.33
C ARG A 46 -1.59 -2.11 -4.66
N PHE A 47 -0.64 -2.65 -5.41
CA PHE A 47 0.49 -3.38 -4.82
C PHE A 47 1.34 -2.43 -3.98
N HIS A 48 1.66 -1.25 -4.49
CA HIS A 48 2.44 -0.26 -3.74
C HIS A 48 1.68 0.24 -2.51
N ILE A 49 0.39 0.53 -2.64
CA ILE A 49 -0.46 0.93 -1.51
C ILE A 49 -0.42 -0.14 -0.40
N MET A 50 -0.67 -1.40 -0.77
CA MET A 50 -0.68 -2.51 0.20
C MET A 50 0.70 -2.76 0.82
N ALA A 51 1.79 -2.58 0.06
CA ALA A 51 3.14 -2.68 0.57
C ALA A 51 3.43 -1.60 1.64
N HIS A 52 3.04 -0.34 1.39
CA HIS A 52 3.19 0.74 2.36
C HIS A 52 2.36 0.50 3.63
N MET A 53 1.11 0.08 3.48
CA MET A 53 0.24 -0.27 4.62
C MET A 53 0.83 -1.42 5.44
N SER A 54 1.30 -2.47 4.77
CA SER A 54 1.88 -3.64 5.44
C SER A 54 3.15 -3.28 6.21
N LYS A 55 3.97 -2.39 5.65
CA LYS A 55 5.17 -1.88 6.32
C LYS A 55 4.80 -1.09 7.57
N ALA A 56 3.84 -0.16 7.48
CA ALA A 56 3.41 0.65 8.61
C ALA A 56 2.85 -0.20 9.76
N ILE A 57 2.01 -1.21 9.44
CA ILE A 57 1.47 -2.14 10.44
C ILE A 57 2.59 -2.91 11.14
N ASP A 58 3.58 -3.41 10.38
CA ASP A 58 4.68 -4.17 10.96
C ASP A 58 5.62 -3.30 11.81
N GLU A 59 5.84 -2.04 11.43
CA GLU A 59 6.60 -1.06 12.22
C GLU A 59 5.94 -0.78 13.57
N VAL A 60 4.63 -0.52 13.57
CA VAL A 60 3.85 -0.31 14.81
C VAL A 60 3.87 -1.56 15.68
N ARG A 61 3.57 -2.73 15.11
CA ARG A 61 3.63 -4.02 15.82
C ARG A 61 5.01 -4.25 16.45
N ALA A 62 6.08 -4.01 15.72
CA ALA A 62 7.45 -4.19 16.21
C ALA A 62 7.78 -3.22 17.36
N LYS A 63 7.35 -1.96 17.24
CA LYS A 63 7.51 -0.94 18.27
C LYS A 63 6.77 -1.32 19.55
N GLU A 64 5.49 -1.63 19.47
CA GLU A 64 4.67 -2.00 20.64
C GLU A 64 5.19 -3.29 21.30
N THR A 65 5.62 -4.28 20.50
CA THR A 65 6.27 -5.50 21.04
C THR A 65 7.52 -5.16 21.86
N LYS A 66 8.33 -4.20 21.40
CA LYS A 66 9.54 -3.76 22.09
C LYS A 66 9.19 -3.01 23.39
N GLU A 67 8.23 -2.10 23.34
CA GLU A 67 7.78 -1.33 24.50
C GLU A 67 7.23 -2.23 25.61
N LEU A 68 6.43 -3.25 25.28
CA LEU A 68 5.94 -4.23 26.25
C LEU A 68 7.10 -4.96 26.96
N LYS A 69 8.12 -5.38 26.22
CA LYS A 69 9.31 -6.03 26.79
C LYS A 69 10.08 -5.11 27.73
N GLU A 70 10.24 -3.85 27.35
CA GLU A 70 10.94 -2.84 28.17
C GLU A 70 10.18 -2.54 29.47
N GLN A 71 8.85 -2.64 29.45
CA GLN A 71 7.99 -2.48 30.64
C GLN A 71 7.88 -3.75 31.49
N GLY A 72 8.51 -4.86 31.09
CA GLY A 72 8.38 -6.15 31.77
C GLY A 72 7.01 -6.81 31.60
N LEU A 73 6.20 -6.33 30.66
CA LEU A 73 4.90 -6.90 30.31
C LEU A 73 5.04 -8.02 29.29
N GLU A 74 4.05 -8.91 29.24
CA GLU A 74 4.01 -9.96 28.24
C GLU A 74 3.88 -9.38 26.82
N PRO A 75 4.79 -9.69 25.88
CA PRO A 75 4.78 -9.13 24.54
C PRO A 75 3.80 -9.87 23.62
N VAL A 76 2.50 -9.65 23.83
CA VAL A 76 1.38 -10.36 23.16
C VAL A 76 1.40 -10.27 21.62
N LEU A 77 2.05 -9.27 21.05
CA LEU A 77 2.22 -9.07 19.60
C LEU A 77 3.37 -9.88 18.99
N THR A 78 4.05 -10.70 19.79
CA THR A 78 5.10 -11.60 19.29
C THR A 78 4.51 -12.62 18.33
N ARG A 79 5.15 -12.81 17.16
CA ARG A 79 4.68 -13.72 16.09
C ARG A 79 3.29 -13.39 15.52
N SER A 80 2.74 -12.18 15.76
CA SER A 80 1.44 -11.76 15.22
C SER A 80 1.49 -11.15 13.82
N ARG A 81 2.68 -10.94 13.22
CA ARG A 81 2.87 -10.26 11.92
C ARG A 81 1.89 -10.76 10.85
N TRP A 82 1.87 -12.07 10.59
CA TRP A 82 1.02 -12.61 9.53
C TRP A 82 -0.45 -12.67 9.89
N LEU A 83 -0.82 -12.54 11.17
CA LEU A 83 -2.21 -12.38 11.59
C LEU A 83 -2.76 -11.04 11.12
N LEU A 84 -1.93 -9.99 11.21
CA LEU A 84 -2.30 -8.62 10.87
C LEU A 84 -2.18 -8.30 9.37
N LEU A 85 -1.29 -9.00 8.65
CA LEU A 85 -0.97 -8.68 7.24
C LEU A 85 -1.73 -9.52 6.21
N LYS A 86 -2.28 -10.67 6.60
CA LYS A 86 -3.07 -11.50 5.69
C LYS A 86 -4.49 -10.96 5.55
N ARG A 87 -5.10 -11.27 4.41
CA ARG A 87 -6.55 -11.11 4.25
C ARG A 87 -7.28 -12.10 5.17
N PRO A 88 -8.43 -11.74 5.76
CA PRO A 88 -9.19 -12.64 6.64
C PRO A 88 -9.45 -14.02 6.02
N GLU A 89 -9.81 -14.05 4.74
CA GLU A 89 -10.05 -15.27 3.97
C GLU A 89 -8.82 -16.16 3.77
N ASN A 90 -7.60 -15.63 3.99
CA ASN A 90 -6.33 -16.35 3.85
C ASN A 90 -5.72 -16.75 5.21
N LEU A 91 -6.42 -16.48 6.31
CA LEU A 91 -6.02 -16.93 7.64
C LEU A 91 -6.35 -18.41 7.79
N THR A 92 -5.46 -19.17 8.43
CA THR A 92 -5.86 -20.49 8.94
C THR A 92 -6.81 -20.31 10.11
N GLU A 93 -7.59 -21.33 10.46
CA GLU A 93 -8.49 -21.30 11.62
C GLU A 93 -7.76 -20.87 12.90
N LYS A 94 -6.58 -21.45 13.17
CA LYS A 94 -5.74 -21.06 14.31
C LYS A 94 -5.31 -19.60 14.27
N GLN A 95 -5.00 -19.08 13.08
CA GLN A 95 -4.64 -17.67 12.90
C GLN A 95 -5.85 -16.76 13.12
N GLY A 96 -7.03 -17.16 12.64
CA GLY A 96 -8.29 -16.44 12.86
C GLY A 96 -8.66 -16.34 14.34
N SER A 97 -8.64 -17.46 15.06
CA SER A 97 -8.91 -17.47 16.50
C SER A 97 -7.92 -16.61 17.28
N LYS A 98 -6.62 -16.66 16.94
CA LYS A 98 -5.61 -15.84 17.62
C LYS A 98 -5.74 -14.35 17.29
N LEU A 99 -6.15 -14.01 16.06
CA LEU A 99 -6.45 -12.63 15.69
C LEU A 99 -7.67 -12.10 16.45
N ALA A 100 -8.71 -12.92 16.61
CA ALA A 100 -9.90 -12.55 17.39
C ALA A 100 -9.62 -12.36 18.88
N GLU A 101 -8.67 -13.09 19.46
CA GLU A 101 -8.21 -12.88 20.86
C GLU A 101 -7.42 -11.58 21.03
N LEU A 102 -6.80 -11.08 19.94
CA LEU A 102 -5.94 -9.90 19.95
C LEU A 102 -6.72 -8.58 19.76
N LEU A 103 -7.91 -8.64 19.14
CA LEU A 103 -8.77 -7.49 18.81
C LEU A 103 -9.91 -7.34 19.82
#